data_AF-A0A3M4YF56-F1
#
_entry.id   AF-A0A3M4YF56-F1
#
_cell.length_a   1.000
_cell.length_b   1.000
_cell.length_c   1.000
_cell.angle_alpha   90.00
_cell.angle_beta   90.00
_cell.angle_gamma   90.00
#
_symmetry.space_group_name_H-M   'P 1'
#
loop_
_entity.id
_entity.type
_entity.pdbx_description
1 polymer ?
#
loop_
_entity_poly.entity_id
_entity_poly.type
_entity_poly.pdbx_seq_one_letter_code
_entity_poly.pdbx_strand_id
1 'polypeptide(L)'
;MSLTERQSLAARRTHELRHKATESKIRAACRQLQDQGKALVRSAIAALAGVSASTVARYAHILSEVTKPATVSVLKVSADAMPTVTPGDQAAPREAVQCLKKQALTDRDQGVSYAAHQISAVPQGPQAGEPVKTEHEDGS
;
A
#
# COMPACT_ATOMS: atom_id res chain seq x y z
N MET A 1 16.67 0.56 25.66
CA MET A 1 16.74 0.97 24.23
C MET A 1 16.47 2.46 24.12
N SER A 2 17.34 3.19 23.41
CA SER A 2 17.22 4.62 23.13
C SER A 2 16.10 4.92 22.11
N LEU A 3 15.71 6.20 21.98
CA LEU A 3 14.73 6.63 20.97
C LEU A 3 15.23 6.34 19.55
N THR A 4 16.49 6.66 19.27
CA THR A 4 17.15 6.42 17.99
C THR A 4 17.12 4.95 17.59
N GLU A 5 17.37 4.05 18.55
CA GLU A 5 17.29 2.60 18.31
C GLU A 5 15.87 2.17 17.93
N ARG A 6 14.86 2.64 18.65
CA ARG A 6 13.46 2.31 18.33
C ARG A 6 13.06 2.81 16.95
N GLN A 7 13.47 4.03 16.59
CA GLN A 7 13.20 4.61 15.26
C GLN A 7 13.89 3.82 14.15
N SER A 8 15.17 3.45 14.34
CA SER A 8 15.92 2.62 13.39
C SER A 8 15.27 1.25 13.19
N LEU A 9 14.87 0.58 14.28
CA LEU A 9 14.18 -0.71 14.21
C LEU A 9 12.82 -0.59 13.50
N ALA A 10 12.03 0.44 13.80
CA ALA A 10 10.76 0.69 13.12
C ALA A 10 10.96 0.98 11.62
N ALA A 11 11.96 1.79 11.26
CA ALA A 11 12.30 2.09 9.88
C ALA A 11 12.70 0.82 9.10
N ARG A 12 13.54 -0.04 9.69
CA ARG A 12 13.94 -1.32 9.09
C ARG A 12 12.73 -2.24 8.87
N ARG A 13 11.89 -2.41 9.88
CA ARG A 13 10.67 -3.24 9.78
C ARG A 13 9.73 -2.75 8.67
N THR A 14 9.47 -1.45 8.61
CA THR A 14 8.59 -0.89 7.56
C THR A 14 9.22 -0.95 6.17
N HIS A 15 10.55 -0.84 6.07
CA HIS A 15 11.26 -1.05 4.81
C HIS A 15 11.16 -2.50 4.34
N GLU A 16 11.41 -3.47 5.22
CA GLU A 16 11.27 -4.90 4.91
C GLU A 16 9.85 -5.27 4.48
N LEU A 17 8.83 -4.73 5.16
CA LEU A 17 7.44 -4.96 4.77
C LEU A 17 7.15 -4.39 3.37
N ARG A 18 7.58 -3.17 3.09
CA ARG A 18 7.45 -2.57 1.74
C ARG A 18 8.23 -3.34 0.70
N HIS A 19 9.41 -3.85 1.04
CA HIS A 19 10.23 -4.67 0.17
C HIS A 19 9.46 -5.93 -0.23
N LYS A 20 9.05 -6.75 0.74
CA LYS A 20 8.27 -7.98 0.53
C LYS A 20 6.96 -7.72 -0.22
N ALA A 21 6.25 -6.64 0.10
CA ALA A 21 5.04 -6.26 -0.62
C ALA A 21 5.31 -5.94 -2.09
N THR A 22 6.41 -5.24 -2.38
CA THR A 22 6.85 -4.94 -3.75
C THR A 22 7.23 -6.21 -4.51
N GLU A 23 7.97 -7.11 -3.87
CA GLU A 23 8.30 -8.42 -4.45
C GLU A 23 7.05 -9.21 -4.82
N SER A 24 6.06 -9.26 -3.90
CA SER A 24 4.80 -9.97 -4.12
C SER A 24 4.02 -9.40 -5.32
N LYS A 25 3.95 -8.06 -5.44
CA LYS A 25 3.32 -7.40 -6.60
C LYS A 25 4.02 -7.75 -7.91
N ILE A 26 5.36 -7.73 -7.93
CA ILE A 26 6.14 -8.08 -9.13
C ILE A 26 5.92 -9.55 -9.49
N ARG A 27 5.98 -10.48 -8.52
CA ARG A 27 5.69 -11.91 -8.74
C ARG A 27 4.29 -12.12 -9.32
N ALA A 28 3.28 -11.45 -8.77
CA ALA A 28 1.91 -11.55 -9.23
C ALA A 28 1.74 -11.02 -10.66
N ALA A 29 2.32 -9.86 -10.98
CA ALA A 29 2.29 -9.28 -12.33
C ALA A 29 2.97 -10.19 -13.36
N CYS A 30 4.08 -10.83 -13.00
CA CYS A 30 4.76 -11.78 -13.89
C CYS A 30 3.86 -12.99 -14.19
N ARG A 31 3.21 -13.57 -13.16
CA ARG A 31 2.24 -14.66 -13.35
C ARG A 31 1.08 -14.23 -14.25
N GLN A 32 0.50 -13.05 -14.02
CA GLN A 32 -0.58 -12.53 -14.86
C GLN A 32 -0.17 -12.38 -16.33
N LEU A 33 1.08 -11.98 -16.63
CA LEU A 33 1.57 -11.92 -18.01
C LEU A 33 1.76 -13.30 -18.62
N GLN A 34 2.26 -14.27 -17.84
CA GLN A 34 2.39 -15.66 -18.28
C GLN A 34 1.03 -16.29 -18.57
N ASP A 35 0.04 -16.08 -17.70
CA ASP A 35 -1.34 -16.56 -17.88
C ASP A 35 -1.99 -15.97 -19.15
N GLN A 36 -1.63 -14.73 -19.51
CA GLN A 36 -2.07 -14.06 -20.73
C GLN A 36 -1.26 -14.47 -21.98
N GLY A 37 -0.23 -15.30 -21.84
CA GLY A 37 0.69 -15.66 -22.93
C GLY A 37 1.51 -14.47 -23.46
N LYS A 38 1.62 -13.38 -22.70
CA LYS A 38 2.36 -12.17 -23.09
C LYS A 38 3.82 -12.27 -22.68
N ALA A 39 4.69 -11.61 -23.45
CA ALA A 39 6.11 -11.54 -23.12
C ALA A 39 6.35 -10.82 -21.78
N LEU A 40 7.24 -11.38 -20.97
CA LEU A 40 7.71 -10.81 -19.69
C LEU A 40 8.63 -9.60 -19.93
N VAL A 41 8.05 -8.47 -20.32
CA VAL A 41 8.77 -7.21 -20.56
C VAL A 41 8.69 -6.32 -19.32
N ARG A 42 9.82 -5.68 -18.95
CA ARG A 42 9.90 -4.81 -17.76
C ARG A 42 8.84 -3.71 -17.71
N SER A 43 8.52 -3.10 -18.85
CA SER A 43 7.48 -2.05 -18.96
C SER A 43 6.08 -2.58 -18.66
N ALA A 44 5.73 -3.76 -19.19
CA ALA A 44 4.45 -4.40 -18.94
C ALA A 44 4.30 -4.83 -17.47
N ILE A 45 5.37 -5.39 -16.89
CA ILE A 45 5.41 -5.77 -15.47
C ILE A 45 5.24 -4.53 -14.58
N ALA A 46 5.95 -3.44 -14.89
CA ALA A 46 5.85 -2.17 -14.18
C ALA A 46 4.43 -1.59 -14.19
N ALA A 47 3.79 -1.59 -15.37
CA ALA A 47 2.40 -1.12 -15.54
C ALA A 47 1.41 -1.96 -14.72
N LEU A 48 1.52 -3.29 -14.74
CA LEU A 48 0.63 -4.19 -14.00
C LEU A 48 0.86 -4.15 -12.48
N ALA A 49 2.12 -4.06 -12.04
CA ALA A 49 2.46 -4.03 -10.63
C ALA A 49 2.29 -2.64 -9.99
N GLY A 50 2.09 -1.58 -10.79
CA GLY A 50 1.99 -0.20 -10.30
C GLY A 50 3.31 0.32 -9.72
N VAL A 51 4.45 -0.09 -10.30
CA VAL A 51 5.80 0.32 -9.88
C VAL A 51 6.60 0.84 -11.07
N SER A 52 7.68 1.59 -10.84
CA SER A 52 8.53 2.06 -11.94
C SER A 52 9.39 0.93 -12.53
N ALA A 53 9.75 1.05 -13.81
CA ALA A 53 10.64 0.10 -14.48
C ALA A 53 12.02 -0.01 -13.82
N SER A 54 12.54 1.09 -13.27
CA SER A 54 13.76 1.11 -12.45
C SER A 54 13.60 0.27 -11.17
N THR A 55 12.44 0.34 -10.51
CA THR A 55 12.13 -0.55 -9.39
C THR A 55 12.19 -2.01 -9.84
N VAL A 56 11.50 -2.39 -10.91
CA VAL A 56 11.53 -3.77 -11.42
C VAL A 56 12.96 -4.24 -11.72
N ALA A 57 13.81 -3.38 -12.28
CA ALA A 57 15.21 -3.70 -12.55
C ALA A 57 16.01 -4.05 -11.28
N ARG A 58 15.74 -3.39 -10.14
CA ARG A 58 16.35 -3.73 -8.84
C ARG A 58 15.93 -5.12 -8.32
N TYR A 59 14.75 -5.60 -8.72
CA TYR A 59 14.23 -6.93 -8.38
C TYR A 59 14.44 -7.95 -9.52
N ALA A 60 15.51 -7.82 -10.30
CA ALA A 60 15.81 -8.73 -11.42
C ALA A 60 15.89 -10.22 -11.01
N HIS A 61 16.27 -10.52 -9.76
CA HIS A 61 16.32 -11.88 -9.24
C HIS A 61 14.95 -12.57 -9.31
N ILE A 62 13.86 -11.85 -9.02
CA ILE A 62 12.48 -12.37 -9.11
C ILE A 62 12.14 -12.77 -10.55
N LEU A 63 12.59 -11.98 -11.53
CA LEU A 63 12.34 -12.31 -12.93
C LEU A 63 13.03 -13.62 -13.33
N SER A 64 14.23 -13.85 -12.81
CA SER A 64 14.96 -15.10 -13.04
C SER A 64 14.29 -16.30 -12.35
N GLU A 65 13.73 -16.12 -11.16
CA GLU A 65 12.95 -17.16 -10.46
C GLU A 65 11.68 -17.52 -11.23
N VAL A 66 10.96 -16.51 -11.73
CA VAL A 66 9.69 -16.73 -12.44
C VAL A 66 9.89 -17.30 -13.85
N THR A 67 11.04 -17.01 -14.48
CA THR A 67 11.39 -17.55 -15.81
C THR A 67 11.95 -18.96 -15.74
N LYS A 68 12.53 -19.38 -14.60
CA LYS A 68 12.94 -20.76 -14.37
C LYS A 68 11.74 -21.52 -13.79
N PRO A 69 10.95 -22.25 -14.60
CA PRO A 69 9.87 -23.05 -14.06
C PRO A 69 10.48 -24.18 -13.23
N ALA A 70 10.55 -24.00 -11.90
CA ALA A 70 10.54 -25.15 -11.01
C ALA A 70 9.20 -25.83 -11.28
N THR A 71 9.22 -27.04 -11.82
CA THR A 71 8.06 -27.83 -12.21
C THR A 71 7.19 -28.10 -10.98
N VAL A 72 6.30 -27.16 -10.66
CA VAL A 72 5.22 -27.37 -9.71
C VAL A 72 4.01 -27.75 -10.55
N SER A 73 3.68 -29.04 -10.57
CA SER A 73 2.45 -29.54 -11.17
C SER A 73 1.27 -28.89 -10.45
N VAL A 74 0.75 -27.80 -11.00
CA VAL A 74 -0.52 -27.23 -10.57
C VAL A 74 -1.60 -28.18 -11.07
N LEU A 75 -2.18 -28.96 -10.15
CA LEU A 75 -3.41 -29.69 -10.44
C LEU A 75 -4.46 -28.67 -10.86
N LYS A 76 -4.80 -28.72 -12.15
CA LYS A 76 -5.92 -28.03 -12.75
C LYS A 76 -7.20 -28.54 -12.07
N VAL A 77 -7.70 -27.81 -11.07
CA VAL A 77 -9.12 -27.91 -10.69
C VAL A 77 -9.88 -27.27 -11.85
N SER A 78 -10.29 -28.11 -12.79
CA SER A 78 -11.35 -27.75 -13.72
C SER A 78 -12.62 -27.60 -12.90
N ALA A 79 -13.14 -26.38 -12.82
CA ALA A 79 -14.51 -26.12 -12.37
C ALA A 79 -15.49 -26.48 -13.50
N ASP A 80 -15.53 -27.75 -13.88
CA ASP A 80 -16.51 -28.25 -14.86
C ASP A 80 -16.94 -29.67 -14.47
N ALA A 81 -18.24 -29.93 -14.57
CA ALA A 81 -18.99 -31.11 -14.12
C ALA A 81 -19.40 -31.15 -12.63
N MET A 82 -20.56 -30.56 -12.33
CA MET A 82 -21.46 -31.11 -11.30
C MET A 82 -22.55 -31.95 -11.99
N PRO A 83 -22.83 -33.17 -11.48
CA PRO A 83 -23.78 -34.09 -12.08
C PRO A 83 -25.22 -33.66 -11.75
N THR A 84 -26.10 -33.86 -12.72
CA THR A 84 -27.55 -33.77 -12.61
C THR A 84 -28.03 -34.70 -11.48
N VAL A 85 -28.51 -34.14 -10.37
CA VAL A 85 -29.11 -34.91 -9.26
C VAL A 85 -30.63 -34.80 -9.37
N THR A 86 -31.27 -35.94 -9.60
CA THR A 86 -32.71 -36.19 -9.57
C THR A 86 -33.28 -35.93 -8.16
N PRO A 87 -34.48 -35.31 -8.02
CA PRO A 87 -35.08 -35.08 -6.71
C PRO A 87 -35.95 -36.28 -6.30
N GLY A 88 -35.69 -36.84 -5.11
CA GLY A 88 -36.45 -37.96 -4.54
C GLY A 88 -36.32 -38.03 -3.02
N ASP A 89 -37.33 -37.47 -2.36
CA ASP A 89 -37.89 -37.78 -1.04
C ASP A 89 -37.07 -37.70 0.27
N GLN A 90 -37.50 -36.70 1.08
CA GLN A 90 -37.83 -36.76 2.52
C GLN A 90 -36.71 -36.97 3.55
N ALA A 91 -36.32 -35.89 4.23
CA ALA A 91 -36.70 -35.61 5.63
C ALA A 91 -35.90 -34.42 6.20
N ALA A 92 -36.62 -33.34 6.50
CA ALA A 92 -36.17 -32.15 7.26
C ALA A 92 -36.01 -32.48 8.78
N PRO A 93 -35.63 -31.56 9.70
CA PRO A 93 -35.37 -30.11 9.56
C PRO A 93 -34.18 -29.55 10.37
N ARG A 94 -33.67 -28.38 9.98
CA ARG A 94 -33.17 -27.27 10.84
C ARG A 94 -32.69 -26.15 9.91
N GLU A 95 -33.57 -25.20 9.62
CA GLU A 95 -33.58 -23.90 10.31
C GLU A 95 -32.25 -23.16 10.13
N ALA A 96 -32.12 -22.36 9.07
CA ALA A 96 -32.08 -20.89 9.18
C ALA A 96 -31.44 -20.27 7.92
N VAL A 97 -32.29 -19.58 7.14
CA VAL A 97 -32.15 -18.17 6.71
C VAL A 97 -30.74 -17.54 6.81
N GLN A 98 -30.20 -16.77 5.87
CA GLN A 98 -30.73 -15.96 4.77
C GLN A 98 -29.49 -15.55 3.94
N CYS A 99 -29.50 -15.78 2.64
CA CYS A 99 -29.84 -14.79 1.61
C CYS A 99 -28.94 -13.53 1.62
N LEU A 100 -28.08 -13.51 0.60
CA LEU A 100 -27.32 -12.40 0.06
C LEU A 100 -28.14 -11.11 -0.02
N LYS A 101 -27.85 -10.15 0.88
CA LYS A 101 -28.31 -8.77 0.71
C LYS A 101 -27.19 -7.94 0.11
N LYS A 102 -27.34 -7.62 -1.18
CA LYS A 102 -26.65 -6.50 -1.81
C LYS A 102 -27.09 -5.22 -1.09
N GLN A 103 -26.15 -4.53 -0.45
CA GLN A 103 -26.30 -3.14 -0.02
C GLN A 103 -25.09 -2.41 -0.62
N ALA A 104 -25.25 -1.80 -1.78
CA ALA A 104 -25.64 -0.40 -1.94
C ALA A 104 -24.60 0.52 -1.28
N LEU A 105 -23.80 1.17 -2.14
CA LEU A 105 -23.03 2.37 -1.85
C LEU A 105 -23.83 3.28 -0.92
N THR A 106 -23.32 3.50 0.28
CA THR A 106 -23.41 4.83 0.86
C THR A 106 -21.99 5.27 1.14
N ASP A 107 -21.52 6.10 0.23
CA ASP A 107 -20.47 7.08 0.46
C ASP A 107 -20.81 7.81 1.78
N ARG A 108 -20.06 7.49 2.84
CA ARG A 108 -20.01 8.31 4.04
C ARG A 108 -18.54 8.64 4.23
N ASP A 109 -18.14 9.67 3.49
CA ASP A 109 -16.99 10.50 3.81
C ASP A 109 -17.16 10.99 5.25
N GLN A 110 -16.61 10.24 6.20
CA GLN A 110 -16.47 10.69 7.58
C GLN A 110 -15.38 11.75 7.52
N GLY A 111 -15.80 12.99 7.23
CA GLY A 111 -14.96 14.17 7.26
C GLY A 111 -14.21 14.23 8.59
N VAL A 112 -12.95 13.83 8.55
CA VAL A 112 -12.04 14.01 9.67
C VAL A 112 -11.85 15.51 9.79
N SER A 113 -12.47 16.11 10.80
CA SER A 113 -12.27 17.52 11.12
C SER A 113 -10.82 17.69 11.59
N TYR A 114 -9.94 18.00 10.66
CA TYR A 114 -8.62 18.54 10.97
C TYR A 114 -8.84 19.96 11.44
N ALA A 115 -9.29 20.13 12.68
CA ALA A 115 -9.32 21.41 13.33
C ALA A 115 -7.86 21.90 13.41
N ALA A 116 -7.53 22.85 12.54
CA ALA A 116 -6.30 23.61 12.65
C ALA A 116 -6.35 24.39 13.97
N HIS A 117 -5.59 23.95 14.96
CA HIS A 117 -5.25 24.83 16.07
C HIS A 117 -4.38 25.95 15.50
N GLN A 118 -4.99 27.07 15.16
CA GLN A 118 -4.27 28.27 14.76
C GLN A 118 -3.52 28.78 16.00
N ILE A 119 -2.24 28.45 16.09
CA ILE A 119 -1.36 29.02 17.10
C ILE A 119 -1.06 30.44 16.60
N SER A 120 -1.67 31.45 17.23
CA SER A 120 -1.32 32.83 16.94
C SER A 120 0.14 33.04 17.32
N ALA A 121 1.01 33.13 16.32
CA ALA A 121 2.37 33.61 16.52
C ALA A 121 2.29 35.12 16.73
N VAL A 122 1.96 35.55 17.94
CA VAL A 122 2.34 36.88 18.41
C VAL A 122 3.85 36.81 18.59
N PRO A 123 4.68 37.46 17.74
CA PRO A 123 5.98 37.84 18.22
C PRO A 123 5.70 38.83 19.33
N GLN A 124 5.91 38.41 20.58
CA GLN A 124 6.07 39.36 21.67
C GLN A 124 7.40 40.07 21.41
N GLY A 125 7.39 40.97 20.43
CA GLY A 125 8.45 41.92 20.20
C GLY A 125 8.51 42.86 21.40
N PRO A 126 9.71 43.31 21.79
CA PRO A 126 9.86 44.23 22.90
C PRO A 126 9.10 45.52 22.58
N GLN A 127 8.24 45.92 23.51
CA GLN A 127 7.53 47.20 23.48
C GLN A 127 8.54 48.34 23.36
N ALA A 128 8.17 49.31 22.53
CA ALA A 128 8.98 50.43 22.12
C ALA A 128 9.41 51.33 23.29
N GLY A 129 10.59 51.91 23.11
CA GLY A 129 10.85 53.31 23.48
C GLY A 129 11.97 53.50 24.48
N GLU A 130 13.18 53.81 24.00
CA GLU A 130 14.00 54.87 24.56
C GLU A 130 14.75 55.62 23.44
N PRO A 131 14.89 56.96 23.54
CA PRO A 131 15.30 57.82 22.44
C PRO A 131 16.83 57.85 22.24
N VAL A 132 17.19 58.01 20.97
CA VAL A 132 18.51 58.37 20.44
C VAL A 132 19.13 59.50 21.27
N LYS A 133 20.31 59.26 21.85
CA LYS A 133 21.28 60.30 22.16
C LYS A 133 22.46 60.16 21.21
N THR A 134 22.54 61.09 20.28
CA THR A 134 23.73 61.35 19.47
C THR A 134 24.65 62.21 20.32
N GLU A 135 25.72 61.64 20.85
CA GLU A 135 26.81 62.42 21.43
C GLU A 135 27.96 62.41 20.43
N HIS A 136 28.11 63.56 19.79
CA HIS A 136 29.23 63.95 18.96
C HIS A 136 30.34 64.43 19.89
N GLU A 137 31.48 63.74 19.90
CA GLU A 137 32.73 64.28 20.44
C GLU A 137 33.72 64.38 19.28
N ASP A 138 33.90 65.64 18.87
CA ASP A 138 35.00 66.16 18.08
C ASP A 138 36.22 66.27 19.01
N GLY A 139 37.37 65.77 18.56
CA GLY A 139 38.60 65.82 19.36
C GLY A 139 39.80 65.33 18.58
N SER A 140 40.56 66.31 18.07
CA SER A 140 41.87 66.17 17.41
C SER A 140 42.94 65.50 18.28
#